data_AF-A0A091AXR4-F1
#
_entry.id   AF-A0A091AXR4-F1
#
_cell.length_a   1.000
_cell.length_b   1.000
_cell.length_c   1.000
_cell.angle_alpha   90.00
_cell.angle_beta   90.00
_cell.angle_gamma   90.00
#
_symmetry.space_group_name_H-M   'P 1'
#
loop_
_entity.id
_entity.type
_entity.pdbx_description
1 polymer ?
#
loop_
_entity_poly.entity_id
_entity_poly.type
_entity_poly.pdbx_seq_one_letter_code
_entity_poly.pdbx_strand_id
1 'polypeptide(L)'
;MNAWWVPSLAAALLFVGPACAGDTVVVHRCVDAKGRVSLQDDPCPKGSQQSTREMQRPVDAPARAPAAPAPPASAPAPVVLERPRPLIEPPPMYLCTSYDGIVRESEVYDPNPRCEPLALYYPNGYLTPQQAGACRWVQDSCVRLSDAAACERFRRKRTEASSAAMHAFSDTAAYRKSEVERLTQIIDESCR
;
A
#
# COMPACT_ATOMS: atom_id res chain seq x y z
N MET A 1 58.27 -12.14 -77.27
CA MET A 1 58.65 -12.23 -75.85
C MET A 1 57.44 -11.87 -75.02
N ASN A 2 57.10 -12.77 -74.08
CA ASN A 2 56.17 -12.64 -72.95
C ASN A 2 54.68 -12.84 -73.30
N ALA A 3 54.12 -14.06 -73.27
CA ALA A 3 53.90 -15.02 -72.16
C ALA A 3 52.51 -14.87 -71.53
N TRP A 4 51.72 -15.93 -71.71
CA TRP A 4 50.42 -16.25 -71.11
C TRP A 4 50.43 -16.20 -69.57
N TRP A 5 49.27 -15.88 -68.97
CA TRP A 5 48.62 -16.74 -67.96
C TRP A 5 47.19 -16.25 -67.62
N VAL A 6 46.24 -17.19 -67.59
CA VAL A 6 44.87 -17.14 -67.06
C VAL A 6 44.90 -17.98 -65.77
N PRO A 7 44.28 -17.60 -64.63
CA PRO A 7 42.94 -18.15 -64.32
C PRO A 7 42.02 -17.34 -63.38
N SER A 8 40.74 -17.69 -63.49
CA SER A 8 39.59 -17.48 -62.59
C SER A 8 39.89 -17.46 -61.09
N LEU A 9 39.18 -16.63 -60.29
CA LEU A 9 38.77 -17.04 -58.93
C LEU A 9 37.62 -16.19 -58.32
N ALA A 10 36.59 -16.92 -57.91
CA ALA A 10 35.69 -16.72 -56.76
C ALA A 10 34.69 -15.55 -56.72
N ALA A 11 33.43 -15.93 -56.92
CA ALA A 11 32.25 -15.28 -56.36
C ALA A 11 32.32 -15.27 -54.82
N ALA A 12 32.28 -14.08 -54.20
CA ALA A 12 32.08 -13.92 -52.78
C ALA A 12 30.57 -13.85 -52.48
N LEU A 13 29.97 -14.99 -52.14
CA LEU A 13 28.65 -15.08 -51.52
C LEU A 13 28.77 -14.60 -50.06
N LEU A 14 28.17 -13.43 -49.78
CA LEU A 14 27.88 -12.97 -48.42
C LEU A 14 26.77 -13.85 -47.82
N PHE A 15 27.16 -14.86 -47.03
CA PHE A 15 26.25 -15.54 -46.12
C PHE A 15 26.05 -14.66 -44.88
N VAL A 16 24.95 -13.89 -44.85
CA VAL A 16 24.38 -13.37 -43.60
C VAL A 16 23.55 -14.50 -43.01
N GLY A 17 24.13 -15.25 -42.07
CA GLY A 17 23.41 -16.24 -41.28
C GLY A 17 22.58 -15.56 -40.18
N PRO A 18 21.40 -16.10 -39.82
CA PRO A 18 20.65 -15.62 -38.67
C PRO A 18 21.41 -15.97 -37.38
N ALA A 19 21.63 -14.99 -36.50
CA ALA A 19 22.11 -15.26 -35.15
C ALA A 19 21.02 -16.02 -34.37
N CYS A 20 21.29 -17.26 -33.98
CA CYS A 20 20.48 -17.96 -32.99
C CYS A 20 20.56 -17.16 -31.67
N ALA A 21 19.48 -16.49 -31.30
CA ALA A 21 19.36 -15.83 -30.01
C ALA A 21 19.17 -16.89 -28.92
N GLY A 22 20.08 -16.96 -27.96
CA GLY A 22 19.93 -17.81 -26.77
C GLY A 22 18.90 -17.24 -25.79
N ASP A 23 18.34 -18.13 -24.96
CA ASP A 23 17.30 -17.80 -23.95
C ASP A 23 17.82 -17.00 -22.75
N THR A 24 19.14 -16.87 -22.62
CA THR A 24 19.82 -16.21 -21.50
C THR A 24 20.65 -15.01 -21.99
N VAL A 25 20.64 -13.94 -21.19
CA VAL A 25 21.45 -12.74 -21.35
C VAL A 25 22.42 -12.67 -20.19
N VAL A 26 23.71 -12.50 -20.51
CA VAL A 26 24.76 -12.34 -19.52
C VAL A 26 24.94 -10.84 -19.25
N VAL A 27 24.83 -10.43 -18.00
CA VAL A 27 25.11 -9.05 -17.57
C VAL A 27 26.19 -9.06 -16.50
N HIS A 28 27.15 -8.16 -16.64
CA HIS A 28 28.24 -7.98 -15.70
C HIS A 28 27.87 -6.92 -14.67
N ARG A 29 27.91 -7.31 -13.39
CA ARG A 29 27.86 -6.40 -12.25
C ARG A 29 29.27 -5.99 -11.88
N CYS A 30 29.57 -4.71 -12.07
CA CYS A 30 30.86 -4.12 -11.75
C CYS A 30 30.76 -3.32 -10.46
N VAL A 31 31.72 -3.52 -9.55
CA VAL A 31 31.88 -2.71 -8.35
C VAL A 31 33.20 -1.96 -8.45
N ASP A 32 33.15 -0.63 -8.46
CA ASP A 32 34.35 0.21 -8.53
C ASP A 32 35.06 0.31 -7.16
N ALA A 33 36.25 0.93 -7.15
CA ALA A 33 37.03 1.11 -5.92
C ALA A 33 36.35 2.03 -4.86
N LYS A 34 35.31 2.78 -5.25
CA LYS A 34 34.49 3.62 -4.37
C LYS A 34 33.21 2.89 -3.92
N GLY A 35 33.05 1.61 -4.26
CA GLY A 35 31.91 0.79 -3.91
C GLY A 35 30.65 1.04 -4.75
N ARG A 36 30.74 1.81 -5.85
CA ARG A 36 29.60 2.05 -6.74
C ARG A 36 29.37 0.85 -7.64
N VAL A 37 28.09 0.54 -7.85
CA VAL A 37 27.66 -0.62 -8.63
C VAL A 37 27.12 -0.15 -9.97
N SER A 38 27.62 -0.75 -11.07
CA SER A 38 27.04 -0.64 -12.40
C SER A 38 26.70 -2.02 -12.95
N LEU A 39 25.72 -2.06 -13.86
CA LEU A 39 25.35 -3.24 -14.65
C LEU A 39 25.58 -2.90 -16.12
N GLN A 40 26.24 -3.81 -16.83
CA GLN A 40 26.62 -3.59 -18.23
C GLN A 40 26.75 -4.92 -18.98
N ASP A 41 26.58 -4.87 -20.29
CA ASP A 41 26.68 -6.04 -21.16
C ASP A 41 28.15 -6.40 -21.47
N ASP A 42 29.05 -5.42 -21.42
CA ASP A 42 30.49 -5.62 -21.64
C ASP A 42 31.25 -5.99 -20.35
N PRO A 43 32.40 -6.68 -20.44
CA PRO A 43 33.24 -6.99 -19.29
C PRO A 43 33.63 -5.75 -18.47
N CYS A 44 33.80 -5.93 -17.16
CA CYS A 44 34.10 -4.81 -16.27
C CYS A 44 35.44 -4.14 -16.61
N PRO A 45 35.53 -2.80 -16.47
CA PRO A 45 36.80 -2.10 -16.65
C PRO A 45 37.83 -2.56 -15.60
N LYS A 46 39.11 -2.59 -16.01
CA LYS A 46 40.22 -3.06 -15.17
C LYS A 46 40.23 -2.36 -13.81
N GLY A 47 40.39 -3.14 -12.75
CA GLY A 47 40.39 -2.64 -11.37
C GLY A 47 39.02 -2.64 -10.67
N SER A 48 37.94 -3.02 -11.37
CA SER A 48 36.63 -3.26 -10.75
C SER A 48 36.47 -4.72 -10.35
N GLN A 49 35.70 -5.00 -9.29
CA GLN A 49 35.26 -6.37 -9.00
C GLN A 49 34.10 -6.76 -9.93
N GLN A 50 34.25 -7.90 -10.60
CA GLN A 50 33.30 -8.41 -11.59
C GLN A 50 32.51 -9.59 -11.03
N SER A 51 31.20 -9.54 -11.17
CA SER A 51 30.30 -10.68 -10.95
C SER A 51 29.37 -10.82 -12.15
N THR A 52 29.35 -12.01 -12.74
CA THR A 52 28.51 -12.31 -13.89
C THR A 52 27.15 -12.81 -13.43
N ARG A 53 26.07 -12.30 -14.05
CA ARG A 53 24.71 -12.77 -13.81
C ARG A 53 24.07 -13.17 -15.14
N GLU A 54 23.62 -14.41 -15.20
CA GLU A 54 22.75 -14.88 -16.26
C GLU A 54 21.30 -14.51 -15.92
N MET A 55 20.64 -13.83 -16.83
CA MET A 55 19.24 -13.44 -16.72
C MET A 55 18.47 -14.00 -17.90
N GLN A 56 17.20 -14.36 -17.68
CA GLN A 56 16.36 -14.81 -18.79
C GLN A 56 16.04 -13.63 -19.69
N ARG A 57 16.17 -13.82 -21.01
CA ARG A 57 15.82 -12.78 -21.99
C ARG A 57 14.32 -12.51 -21.91
N PRO A 58 13.88 -11.24 -21.81
CA PRO A 58 12.47 -10.91 -22.00
C PRO A 58 12.03 -11.35 -23.40
N VAL A 59 11.01 -12.20 -23.46
CA VAL A 59 10.42 -12.67 -24.71
C VAL A 59 9.28 -11.74 -25.09
N ASP A 60 9.34 -11.16 -26.28
CA ASP A 60 8.27 -10.33 -26.81
C ASP A 60 6.98 -11.14 -26.95
N ALA A 61 5.85 -10.51 -26.62
CA ALA A 61 4.56 -11.13 -26.78
C ALA A 61 4.33 -11.48 -28.26
N PRO A 62 3.71 -12.65 -28.57
CA PRO A 62 3.43 -13.04 -29.95
C PRO A 62 2.57 -11.98 -30.64
N ALA A 63 2.86 -11.74 -31.93
CA ALA A 63 2.13 -10.78 -32.74
C ALA A 63 0.62 -11.06 -32.67
N ARG A 64 -0.15 -10.05 -32.28
CA ARG A 64 -1.61 -10.18 -32.17
C ARG A 64 -2.18 -10.43 -33.56
N ALA A 65 -2.93 -11.52 -33.72
CA ALA A 65 -3.66 -11.79 -34.94
C ALA A 65 -4.56 -10.59 -35.31
N PRO A 66 -4.75 -10.30 -36.61
CA PRO A 66 -5.62 -9.22 -37.04
C PRO A 66 -7.01 -9.42 -36.46
N ALA A 67 -7.52 -8.37 -35.80
CA ALA A 67 -8.84 -8.39 -35.19
C ALA A 67 -9.89 -8.66 -36.28
N ALA A 68 -10.77 -9.65 -36.04
CA ALA A 68 -11.96 -9.83 -36.84
C ALA A 68 -12.77 -8.52 -36.86
N PRO A 69 -13.47 -8.20 -37.97
CA PRO A 69 -14.31 -7.02 -38.04
C PRO A 69 -15.30 -7.01 -36.87
N ALA A 70 -15.33 -5.88 -36.16
CA ALA A 70 -16.20 -5.72 -35.01
C ALA A 70 -17.66 -5.92 -35.43
N PRO A 71 -18.46 -6.66 -34.64
CA PRO A 71 -19.89 -6.74 -34.88
C PRO A 71 -20.51 -5.32 -34.87
N PRO A 72 -21.58 -5.08 -35.64
CA PRO A 72 -22.24 -3.79 -35.65
C PRO A 72 -22.62 -3.38 -34.22
N ALA A 73 -22.32 -2.14 -33.87
CA ALA A 73 -22.60 -1.60 -32.55
C ALA A 73 -24.10 -1.75 -32.23
N SER A 74 -24.42 -2.50 -31.18
CA SER A 74 -25.77 -2.50 -30.62
C SER A 74 -26.08 -1.11 -30.07
N ALA A 75 -27.34 -0.69 -30.20
CA ALA A 75 -27.80 0.57 -29.65
C ALA A 75 -27.44 0.67 -28.15
N PRO A 76 -26.95 1.83 -27.67
CA PRO A 76 -26.63 1.98 -26.26
C PRO A 76 -27.86 1.71 -25.42
N ALA A 77 -27.71 0.81 -24.45
CA ALA A 77 -28.75 0.57 -23.45
C ALA A 77 -29.09 1.91 -22.75
N PRO A 78 -30.36 2.15 -22.40
CA PRO A 78 -30.72 3.36 -21.66
C PRO A 78 -29.89 3.42 -20.38
N VAL A 79 -29.17 4.53 -20.20
CA VAL A 79 -28.43 4.80 -18.97
C VAL A 79 -29.45 4.98 -17.87
N VAL A 80 -29.59 3.97 -17.01
CA VAL A 80 -30.37 4.11 -15.78
C VAL A 80 -29.59 5.09 -14.91
N LEU A 81 -30.09 6.32 -14.79
CA LEU A 81 -29.59 7.26 -13.81
C LEU A 81 -30.02 6.74 -12.44
N GLU A 82 -29.10 6.06 -11.75
CA GLU A 82 -29.28 5.68 -10.36
C GLU A 82 -29.62 6.95 -9.57
N ARG A 83 -30.83 7.03 -9.00
CA ARG A 83 -31.16 8.14 -8.10
C ARG A 83 -30.16 8.13 -6.94
N PRO A 84 -29.55 9.28 -6.59
CA PRO A 84 -28.71 9.36 -5.41
C PRO A 84 -29.51 8.84 -4.21
N ARG A 85 -29.02 7.78 -3.57
CA ARG A 85 -29.61 7.35 -2.30
C ARG A 85 -29.42 8.51 -1.31
N PRO A 86 -30.43 8.85 -0.50
CA PRO A 86 -30.22 9.82 0.56
C PRO A 86 -29.09 9.29 1.44
N LEU A 87 -28.04 10.09 1.60
CA LEU A 87 -26.94 9.77 2.51
C LEU A 87 -27.50 9.77 3.92
N ILE A 88 -27.24 8.68 4.65
CA ILE A 88 -27.49 8.63 6.08
C ILE A 88 -26.34 9.37 6.75
N GLU A 89 -26.61 10.14 7.80
CA GLU A 89 -25.51 10.76 8.56
C GLU A 89 -24.61 9.67 9.13
N PRO A 90 -23.26 9.81 9.05
CA PRO A 90 -22.36 8.82 9.60
C PRO A 90 -22.60 8.68 11.10
N PRO A 91 -22.38 7.47 11.67
CA PRO A 91 -22.39 7.29 13.11
C PRO A 91 -21.46 8.33 13.77
N PRO A 92 -21.81 8.81 14.97
CA PRO A 92 -21.03 9.85 15.61
C PRO A 92 -19.61 9.35 15.87
N MET A 93 -18.64 10.23 15.64
CA MET A 93 -17.25 10.01 16.02
C MET A 93 -16.84 11.15 16.94
N TYR A 94 -16.23 10.82 18.07
CA TYR A 94 -15.78 11.77 19.08
C TYR A 94 -14.27 11.77 19.13
N LEU A 95 -13.70 12.97 19.26
CA LEU A 95 -12.31 13.17 19.62
C LEU A 95 -12.29 13.60 21.08
N CYS A 96 -11.80 12.72 21.95
CA CYS A 96 -11.69 12.97 23.37
C CYS A 96 -10.25 13.29 23.73
N THR A 97 -10.05 14.39 24.45
CA THR A 97 -8.73 14.81 24.93
C THR A 97 -8.71 14.70 26.45
N SER A 98 -7.77 13.93 26.97
CA SER A 98 -7.57 13.81 28.41
C SER A 98 -6.97 15.09 29.00
N TYR A 99 -7.05 15.22 30.32
CA TYR A 99 -6.37 16.29 31.05
C TYR A 99 -4.86 16.35 30.73
N ASP A 100 -4.23 15.19 30.50
CA ASP A 100 -2.81 15.06 30.16
C ASP A 100 -2.52 15.32 28.66
N GLY A 101 -3.53 15.72 27.89
CA GLY A 101 -3.42 16.01 26.46
C GLY A 101 -3.45 14.78 25.54
N ILE A 102 -3.73 13.58 26.09
CA ILE A 102 -3.81 12.36 25.28
C ILE A 102 -5.12 12.37 24.49
N VAL A 103 -5.02 12.21 23.18
CA VAL A 103 -6.16 12.23 22.27
C VAL A 103 -6.57 10.81 21.92
N ARG A 104 -7.86 10.49 22.10
CA ARG A 104 -8.47 9.21 21.73
C ARG A 104 -9.73 9.41 20.89
N GLU A 105 -10.01 8.42 20.06
CA GLU A 105 -11.20 8.39 19.22
C GLU A 105 -12.24 7.44 19.83
N SER A 106 -13.51 7.83 19.77
CA SER A 106 -14.62 7.01 20.27
C SER A 106 -15.83 7.12 19.36
N GLU A 107 -16.50 6.00 19.08
CA GLU A 107 -17.77 5.96 18.34
C GLU A 107 -18.98 6.30 19.24
N VAL A 108 -18.76 6.46 20.55
CA VAL A 108 -19.76 6.82 21.55
C VAL A 108 -19.24 7.98 22.39
N TYR A 109 -20.14 8.82 22.93
CA TYR A 109 -19.75 9.83 23.89
C TYR A 109 -19.27 9.16 25.19
N ASP A 110 -17.96 9.07 25.35
CA ASP A 110 -17.31 8.45 26.50
C ASP A 110 -16.28 9.44 27.07
N PRO A 111 -16.64 10.23 28.10
CA PRO A 111 -15.72 11.18 28.72
C PRO A 111 -14.78 10.53 29.74
N ASN A 112 -14.79 9.20 29.91
CA ASN A 112 -13.90 8.45 30.82
C ASN A 112 -13.73 9.11 32.22
N PRO A 113 -14.81 9.20 33.02
CA PRO A 113 -14.75 9.81 34.34
C PRO A 113 -13.83 9.02 35.28
N ARG A 114 -12.84 9.70 35.88
CA ARG A 114 -11.92 9.08 36.84
C ARG A 114 -11.63 9.98 38.04
N CYS A 115 -11.29 9.32 39.13
CA CYS A 115 -11.03 9.91 40.45
C CYS A 115 -9.52 10.14 40.56
N GLU A 116 -9.08 11.38 40.32
CA GLU A 116 -7.67 11.77 40.42
C GLU A 116 -7.35 12.18 41.87
N PRO A 117 -6.35 11.54 42.53
CA PRO A 117 -6.03 11.81 43.93
C PRO A 117 -5.73 13.28 44.20
N LEU A 118 -6.24 13.81 45.32
CA LEU A 118 -5.90 15.15 45.76
C LEU A 118 -4.55 15.14 46.49
N ALA A 119 -3.69 16.10 46.17
CA ALA A 119 -2.52 16.41 46.98
C ALA A 119 -2.98 17.16 48.24
N LEU A 120 -3.22 16.44 49.33
CA LEU A 120 -3.61 17.02 50.61
C LEU A 120 -2.39 17.35 51.46
N TYR A 121 -2.27 18.60 51.91
CA TYR A 121 -1.26 19.01 52.89
C TYR A 121 -1.78 18.77 54.31
N TYR A 122 -1.10 17.92 55.09
CA TYR A 122 -1.46 17.59 56.47
C TYR A 122 -0.25 17.74 57.41
N PRO A 123 -0.11 18.87 58.11
CA PRO A 123 1.07 19.16 58.92
C PRO A 123 1.11 18.43 60.27
N ASN A 124 -0.02 17.90 60.79
CA ASN A 124 -0.14 17.49 62.19
C ASN A 124 -0.46 16.00 62.43
N GLY A 125 -0.23 15.09 61.47
CA GLY A 125 -0.45 13.66 61.69
C GLY A 125 -0.72 12.84 60.42
N TYR A 126 -1.30 11.64 60.61
CA TYR A 126 -1.70 10.74 59.53
C TYR A 126 -3.08 11.12 58.97
N LEU A 127 -3.27 10.98 57.66
CA LEU A 127 -4.58 11.09 57.01
C LEU A 127 -5.50 9.97 57.50
N THR A 128 -6.77 10.30 57.77
CA THR A 128 -7.79 9.26 57.95
C THR A 128 -8.04 8.52 56.63
N PRO A 129 -8.56 7.28 56.63
CA PRO A 129 -8.89 6.56 55.39
C PRO A 129 -9.84 7.34 54.46
N GLN A 130 -10.80 8.10 55.02
CA GLN A 130 -11.68 8.95 54.21
C GLN A 130 -10.93 10.12 53.56
N GLN A 131 -9.96 10.71 54.26
CA GLN A 131 -9.13 11.79 53.71
C GLN A 131 -8.14 11.26 52.67
N ALA A 132 -7.55 10.08 52.89
CA ALA A 132 -6.67 9.42 51.93
C ALA A 132 -7.39 9.03 50.63
N GLY A 133 -8.70 8.78 50.69
CA GLY A 133 -9.54 8.50 49.53
C GLY A 133 -10.12 9.75 48.84
N ALA A 134 -9.79 10.95 49.28
CA ALA A 134 -10.32 12.18 48.69
C ALA A 134 -9.71 12.41 47.29
N CYS A 135 -10.56 12.60 46.29
CA CYS A 135 -10.15 12.82 44.91
C CYS A 135 -10.99 13.90 44.24
N ARG A 136 -10.45 14.45 43.14
CA ARG A 136 -11.20 15.26 42.20
C ARG A 136 -11.69 14.37 41.07
N TRP A 137 -12.99 14.43 40.78
CA TRP A 137 -13.52 13.83 39.55
C TRP A 137 -13.06 14.63 38.35
N VAL A 138 -12.34 13.98 37.45
CA VAL A 138 -11.89 14.53 36.17
C VAL A 138 -12.57 13.75 35.05
N GLN A 139 -12.92 14.47 33.99
CA GLN A 139 -13.49 13.91 32.77
C GLN A 139 -12.69 14.43 31.58
N ASP A 140 -12.56 13.61 30.56
CA ASP A 140 -11.95 13.99 29.29
C ASP A 140 -12.92 14.90 28.52
N SER A 141 -12.37 15.85 27.74
CA SER A 141 -13.16 16.71 26.87
C SER A 141 -13.41 16.02 25.54
N CYS A 142 -14.65 15.61 25.28
CA CYS A 142 -15.05 14.96 24.02
C CYS A 142 -15.80 15.92 23.09
N VAL A 143 -15.30 16.06 21.86
CA VAL A 143 -15.95 16.85 20.81
C VAL A 143 -16.45 15.91 19.71
N ARG A 144 -17.72 16.05 19.31
CA ARG A 144 -18.26 15.35 18.14
C ARG A 144 -17.60 15.91 16.88
N LEU A 145 -17.02 15.05 16.08
CA LEU A 145 -16.47 15.40 14.77
C LEU A 145 -17.60 15.75 13.80
N SER A 146 -17.31 16.62 12.83
CA SER A 146 -18.19 16.81 11.68
C SER A 146 -18.32 15.52 10.87
N ASP A 147 -19.38 15.41 10.09
CA ASP A 147 -19.64 14.21 9.27
C ASP A 147 -18.48 13.91 8.32
N ALA A 148 -17.91 14.94 7.69
CA ALA A 148 -16.72 14.81 6.84
C ALA A 148 -15.52 14.23 7.61
N ALA A 149 -15.23 14.76 8.80
CA ALA A 149 -14.14 14.28 9.63
C ALA A 149 -14.40 12.87 10.18
N ALA A 150 -15.65 12.55 10.57
CA ALA A 150 -16.06 11.22 10.97
C ALA A 150 -15.83 10.20 9.83
N CYS A 151 -16.22 10.55 8.61
CA CYS A 151 -15.98 9.73 7.42
C CYS A 151 -14.50 9.47 7.14
N GLU A 152 -13.61 10.46 7.32
CA GLU A 152 -12.17 10.22 7.25
C GLU A 152 -11.69 9.20 8.30
N ARG A 153 -12.21 9.30 9.53
CA ARG A 153 -11.89 8.35 10.61
C ARG A 153 -12.39 6.95 10.32
N PHE A 154 -13.61 6.79 9.82
CA PHE A 154 -14.14 5.47 9.43
C PHE A 154 -13.37 4.85 8.26
N ARG A 155 -12.97 5.64 7.24
CA ARG A 155 -12.12 5.13 6.15
C ARG A 155 -10.78 4.62 6.65
N ARG A 156 -10.15 5.32 7.60
CA ARG A 156 -8.91 4.86 8.24
C ARG A 156 -9.13 3.58 9.05
N LYS A 157 -10.16 3.55 9.91
CA LYS A 157 -10.55 2.36 10.67
C LYS A 157 -10.81 1.15 9.77
N ARG A 158 -11.49 1.33 8.62
CA ARG A 158 -11.72 0.23 7.66
C ARG A 158 -10.40 -0.31 7.14
N THR A 159 -9.45 0.55 6.77
CA THR A 159 -8.12 0.12 6.29
C THR A 159 -7.37 -0.66 7.39
N GLU A 160 -7.37 -0.17 8.63
CA GLU A 160 -6.78 -0.86 9.78
C GLU A 160 -7.46 -2.21 10.05
N ALA A 161 -8.80 -2.25 10.02
CA ALA A 161 -9.58 -3.46 10.21
C ALA A 161 -9.34 -4.49 9.09
N SER A 162 -9.21 -4.05 7.83
CA SER A 162 -8.87 -4.93 6.71
C SER A 162 -7.50 -5.56 6.91
N SER A 163 -6.49 -4.76 7.31
CA SER A 163 -5.17 -5.28 7.64
C SER A 163 -5.25 -6.29 8.80
N ALA A 164 -5.98 -5.97 9.86
CA ALA A 164 -6.17 -6.87 11.01
C ALA A 164 -6.90 -8.18 10.63
N ALA A 165 -7.86 -8.12 9.72
CA ALA A 165 -8.58 -9.31 9.24
C ALA A 165 -7.68 -10.23 8.39
N MET A 166 -6.77 -9.66 7.59
CA MET A 166 -5.80 -10.44 6.81
C MET A 166 -4.78 -11.17 7.68
N HIS A 167 -4.47 -10.61 8.86
CA HIS A 167 -3.53 -11.18 9.83
C HIS A 167 -4.22 -11.88 11.02
N ALA A 168 -5.53 -12.12 10.94
CA ALA A 168 -6.29 -12.71 12.03
C ALA A 168 -6.00 -14.21 12.19
N PHE A 169 -5.94 -14.67 13.44
CA PHE A 169 -5.97 -16.09 13.77
C PHE A 169 -7.37 -16.67 13.58
N SER A 170 -7.49 -18.00 13.46
CA SER A 170 -8.76 -18.67 13.14
C SER A 170 -9.86 -18.45 14.18
N ASP A 171 -9.49 -18.28 15.44
CA ASP A 171 -10.40 -18.00 16.57
C ASP A 171 -11.04 -16.61 16.51
N THR A 172 -10.33 -15.62 15.94
CA THR A 172 -10.78 -14.22 15.84
C THR A 172 -11.17 -13.80 14.42
N ALA A 173 -10.92 -14.65 13.42
CA ALA A 173 -11.12 -14.33 12.00
C ALA A 173 -12.56 -13.91 11.67
N ALA A 174 -13.57 -14.56 12.26
CA ALA A 174 -14.98 -14.22 12.03
C ALA A 174 -15.29 -12.79 12.50
N TYR A 175 -14.88 -12.44 13.72
CA TYR A 175 -15.07 -11.09 14.27
C TYR A 175 -14.31 -10.02 13.48
N ARG A 176 -13.07 -10.30 13.07
CA ARG A 176 -12.28 -9.34 12.29
C ARG A 176 -12.89 -9.07 10.91
N LYS A 177 -13.47 -10.10 10.27
CA LYS A 177 -14.22 -9.94 9.01
C LYS A 177 -15.50 -9.13 9.21
N SER A 178 -16.27 -9.41 10.26
CA SER A 178 -17.50 -8.64 10.54
C SER A 178 -17.22 -7.17 10.81
N GLU A 179 -16.08 -6.83 11.43
CA GLU A 179 -15.70 -5.42 11.62
C GLU A 179 -15.37 -4.72 10.29
N VAL A 180 -14.73 -5.40 9.33
CA VAL A 180 -14.50 -4.84 7.99
C VAL A 180 -15.83 -4.58 7.27
N GLU A 181 -16.76 -5.52 7.35
CA GLU A 181 -18.09 -5.40 6.76
C GLU A 181 -18.87 -4.23 7.36
N ARG A 182 -18.92 -4.12 8.70
CA ARG A 182 -19.56 -3.01 9.41
C ARG A 182 -19.01 -1.65 8.97
N LEU A 183 -17.69 -1.51 8.94
CA LEU A 183 -17.04 -0.25 8.56
C LEU A 183 -17.25 0.08 7.08
N THR A 184 -17.29 -0.94 6.22
CA THR A 184 -17.60 -0.77 4.78
C THR A 184 -19.02 -0.27 4.59
N GLN A 185 -19.99 -0.86 5.29
CA GLN A 185 -21.38 -0.42 5.23
C GLN A 185 -21.53 1.04 5.66
N ILE A 186 -20.91 1.46 6.77
CA ILE A 186 -20.93 2.86 7.23
C ILE A 186 -20.41 3.80 6.14
N ILE A 187 -19.27 3.47 5.52
CA ILE A 187 -18.67 4.29 4.47
C ILE A 187 -19.57 4.36 3.24
N ASP A 188 -20.14 3.23 2.84
CA ASP A 188 -20.98 3.14 1.66
C ASP A 188 -22.32 3.88 1.83
N GLU A 189 -22.88 3.92 3.03
CA GLU A 189 -24.17 4.56 3.29
C GLU A 189 -24.04 6.05 3.62
N SER A 190 -22.91 6.46 4.21
CA SER A 190 -22.78 7.78 4.84
C SER A 190 -21.69 8.69 4.27
N CYS A 191 -20.75 8.15 3.47
CA CYS A 191 -19.51 8.84 3.11
C CYS A 191 -19.26 8.95 1.60
N ARG A 192 -20.32 8.92 0.76
CA ARG A 192 -20.23 9.06 -0.70
C ARG A 192 -20.26 10.50 -1.17
#